data_AF-A0A957IPI9-F1
#
_entry.id   AF-A0A957IPI9-F1
#
_cell.length_a   1.000
_cell.length_b   1.000
_cell.length_c   1.000
_cell.angle_alpha   90.00
_cell.angle_beta   90.00
_cell.angle_gamma   90.00
#
_symmetry.space_group_name_H-M   'P 1'
#
loop_
_entity.id
_entity.type
_entity.pdbx_description
1 polymer ?
#
loop_
_entity_poly.entity_id
_entity_poly.type
_entity_poly.pdbx_seq_one_letter_code
_entity_poly.pdbx_strand_id
1 'polypeptide(L)'
;QLDEVKGGGLAQQANPATCVSLILSDVVGNPLHVIGSGPTAHSPETLADAVTVLARYQIGSRLETAVWQRVVQALHKLRLQTPPPDTRTHNIIIGDVRQAALAALVKAAQLGFAPQLLTAQLEGEAREVGRFAAAFAKDAPPATCLIMGGETTVTVRGQGKGGRNQEAALAAAIALDGQPNRVIASFATDGEDGPTAAAGAVVTGETVKNGRAHRLNATTYLDKNDSYTYFQQLDSVIETANCHIQTGPSGTNVNDLLFVLTYPR
;
A
#
# COMPACT_ATOMS: atom_id res chain seq x y z
N GLN A 1 8.29 -5.26 23.44
CA GLN A 1 8.26 -6.04 24.70
C GLN A 1 9.49 -6.95 24.88
N LEU A 2 10.23 -7.33 23.84
CA LEU A 2 11.46 -8.13 23.97
C LEU A 2 12.70 -7.38 23.48
N ASP A 3 12.58 -6.06 23.33
CA ASP A 3 13.52 -5.17 22.66
C ASP A 3 13.56 -3.87 23.46
N GLU A 4 14.76 -3.35 23.70
CA GLU A 4 15.01 -2.17 24.54
C GLU A 4 14.83 -0.84 23.79
N VAL A 5 14.74 -0.87 22.46
CA VAL A 5 14.58 0.30 21.59
C VAL A 5 13.12 0.47 21.16
N LYS A 6 12.43 -0.63 20.82
CA LYS A 6 11.04 -0.61 20.33
C LYS A 6 10.03 -0.24 21.42
N GLY A 7 8.81 0.12 21.02
CA GLY A 7 7.70 0.40 21.93
C GLY A 7 7.93 1.58 22.89
N GLY A 8 8.66 2.59 22.43
CA GLY A 8 9.03 3.80 23.20
C GLY A 8 10.36 3.68 23.92
N GLY A 9 11.08 2.56 23.78
CA GLY A 9 12.35 2.33 24.46
C GLY A 9 13.44 3.36 24.12
N LEU A 10 13.53 3.79 22.85
CA LEU A 10 14.48 4.83 22.45
C LEU A 10 14.18 6.18 23.11
N ALA A 11 12.90 6.58 23.13
CA ALA A 11 12.47 7.80 23.82
C ALA A 11 12.77 7.72 25.34
N GLN A 12 12.52 6.57 25.94
CA GLN A 12 12.80 6.34 27.35
C GLN A 12 14.29 6.45 27.67
N GLN A 13 15.18 5.93 26.82
CA GLN A 13 16.62 6.04 26.99
C GLN A 13 17.14 7.46 26.76
N ALA A 14 16.48 8.25 25.91
CA ALA A 14 16.84 9.64 25.66
C ALA A 14 16.48 10.58 26.84
N ASN A 15 15.52 10.20 27.69
CA ASN A 15 15.10 10.98 28.86
C ASN A 15 16.32 11.32 29.76
N PRO A 16 16.56 12.60 30.13
CA PRO A 16 15.66 13.76 30.03
C PRO A 16 15.78 14.65 28.79
N ALA A 17 16.55 14.27 27.78
CA ALA A 17 16.64 15.04 26.54
C ALA A 17 15.30 15.07 25.78
N THR A 18 15.08 16.12 25.00
CA THR A 18 13.97 16.19 24.04
C THR A 18 14.23 15.25 22.87
N CYS A 19 13.25 14.42 22.52
CA CYS A 19 13.31 13.53 21.37
C CYS A 19 12.37 14.04 20.27
N VAL A 20 12.91 14.30 19.07
CA VAL A 20 12.10 14.68 17.90
C VAL A 20 12.30 13.64 16.81
N SER A 21 11.23 12.92 16.48
CA SER A 21 11.21 11.90 15.44
C SER A 21 10.50 12.44 14.21
N LEU A 22 11.22 12.48 13.08
CA LEU A 22 10.68 12.82 11.78
C LEU A 22 10.44 11.52 11.01
N ILE A 23 9.18 11.23 10.72
CA ILE A 23 8.72 9.92 10.29
C ILE A 23 8.21 10.00 8.86
N LEU A 24 8.79 9.17 7.99
CA LEU A 24 8.24 8.82 6.69
C LEU A 24 7.46 7.50 6.86
N SER A 25 6.14 7.55 6.71
CA SER A 25 5.26 6.44 7.03
C SER A 25 4.93 5.60 5.80
N ASP A 26 5.27 4.32 5.86
CA ASP A 26 4.87 3.25 4.95
C ASP A 26 3.72 2.41 5.53
N VAL A 27 3.04 2.90 6.59
CA VAL A 27 1.94 2.20 7.24
C VAL A 27 0.65 3.00 7.08
N VAL A 28 -0.35 2.38 6.45
CA VAL A 28 -1.68 2.98 6.28
C VAL A 28 -2.27 3.42 7.62
N GLY A 29 -2.75 4.66 7.68
CA GLY A 29 -3.33 5.25 8.89
C GLY A 29 -2.32 5.83 9.89
N ASN A 30 -1.02 5.68 9.65
CA ASN A 30 0.07 6.19 10.48
C ASN A 30 0.01 5.81 11.99
N PRO A 31 -0.29 4.56 12.38
CA PRO A 31 -0.21 4.17 13.79
C PRO A 31 1.26 4.17 14.25
N LEU A 32 1.65 5.22 14.99
CA LEU A 32 3.04 5.47 15.39
C LEU A 32 3.73 4.30 16.11
N HIS A 33 2.97 3.51 16.87
CA HIS A 33 3.50 2.34 17.59
C HIS A 33 3.83 1.16 16.68
N VAL A 34 3.28 1.13 15.47
CA VAL A 34 3.54 0.10 14.44
C VAL A 34 4.72 0.51 13.56
N ILE A 35 4.79 1.79 13.17
CA ILE A 35 5.85 2.32 12.29
C ILE A 35 7.21 2.09 12.95
N GLY A 36 8.08 1.30 12.30
CA GLY A 36 9.37 0.92 12.87
C GLY A 36 9.29 0.20 14.24
N SER A 37 8.12 -0.38 14.58
CA SER A 37 7.80 -0.88 15.93
C SER A 37 7.81 0.21 17.03
N GLY A 38 7.57 1.47 16.65
CA GLY A 38 7.38 2.58 17.57
C GLY A 38 8.55 2.84 18.51
N PRO A 39 9.79 3.09 18.05
CA PRO A 39 10.91 3.31 18.95
C PRO A 39 10.73 4.54 19.86
N THR A 40 10.00 5.54 19.37
CA THR A 40 9.67 6.80 20.06
C THR A 40 8.18 6.93 20.37
N ALA A 41 7.42 5.85 20.25
CA ALA A 41 5.97 5.83 20.49
C ALA A 41 5.59 4.63 21.36
N HIS A 42 4.88 4.88 22.45
CA HIS A 42 4.43 3.81 23.31
C HIS A 42 3.44 2.90 22.59
N SER A 43 3.62 1.60 22.75
CA SER A 43 2.63 0.63 22.29
C SER A 43 1.46 0.59 23.27
N PRO A 44 0.20 0.63 22.78
CA PRO A 44 -0.96 0.39 23.62
C PRO A 44 -1.10 -1.09 24.03
N GLU A 45 -0.34 -1.99 23.39
CA GLU A 45 -0.38 -3.43 23.66
C GLU A 45 0.17 -3.75 25.06
N THR A 46 -0.58 -4.59 25.76
CA THR A 46 -0.28 -5.00 27.12
C THR A 46 0.51 -6.31 27.17
N LEU A 47 1.01 -6.63 28.35
CA LEU A 47 1.57 -7.96 28.63
C LEU A 47 0.55 -9.08 28.39
N ALA A 48 -0.73 -8.84 28.73
CA ALA A 48 -1.78 -9.83 28.55
C ALA A 48 -1.94 -10.19 27.06
N ASP A 49 -1.89 -9.18 26.18
CA ASP A 49 -1.97 -9.38 24.73
C ASP A 49 -0.86 -10.31 24.22
N ALA A 50 0.38 -10.09 24.67
CA ALA A 50 1.51 -10.94 24.31
C ALA A 50 1.35 -12.38 24.80
N VAL A 51 0.89 -12.58 26.05
CA VAL A 51 0.61 -13.93 26.59
C VAL A 51 -0.49 -14.62 25.77
N THR A 52 -1.55 -13.91 25.41
CA THR A 52 -2.63 -14.43 24.58
C THR A 52 -2.13 -14.86 23.20
N VAL A 53 -1.27 -14.07 22.56
CA VAL A 53 -0.66 -14.43 21.25
C VAL A 53 0.22 -15.67 21.38
N LEU A 54 1.11 -15.72 22.39
CA LEU A 54 2.00 -16.86 22.61
C LEU A 54 1.23 -18.16 22.87
N ALA A 55 0.13 -18.08 23.63
CA ALA A 55 -0.75 -19.20 23.90
C ALA A 55 -1.52 -19.65 22.65
N ARG A 56 -2.09 -18.71 21.88
CA ARG A 56 -2.85 -18.98 20.65
C ARG A 56 -2.05 -19.81 19.66
N TYR A 57 -0.76 -19.49 19.49
CA TYR A 57 0.12 -20.20 18.55
C TYR A 57 0.93 -21.33 19.20
N GLN A 58 0.68 -21.62 20.49
CA GLN A 58 1.37 -22.66 21.25
C GLN A 58 2.91 -22.54 21.18
N ILE A 59 3.42 -21.30 21.24
CA ILE A 59 4.84 -21.03 21.03
C ILE A 59 5.70 -21.70 22.12
N GLY A 60 5.21 -21.72 23.36
CA GLY A 60 5.95 -22.30 24.48
C GLY A 60 6.28 -23.78 24.33
N SER A 61 5.47 -24.56 23.61
CA SER A 61 5.74 -25.98 23.33
C SER A 61 6.63 -26.21 22.10
N ARG A 62 6.82 -25.17 21.27
CA ARG A 62 7.61 -25.23 20.03
C ARG A 62 9.04 -24.72 20.22
N LEU A 63 9.30 -24.00 21.30
CA LEU A 63 10.62 -23.45 21.61
C LEU A 63 11.39 -24.38 22.55
N GLU A 64 12.72 -24.35 22.42
CA GLU A 64 13.60 -24.95 23.41
C GLU A 64 13.36 -24.33 24.80
N THR A 65 13.45 -25.16 25.85
CA THR A 65 13.19 -24.76 27.24
C THR A 65 13.97 -23.50 27.65
N ALA A 66 15.25 -23.41 27.26
CA ALA A 66 16.10 -22.26 27.59
C ALA A 66 15.67 -20.96 26.90
N VAL A 67 15.05 -21.04 25.71
CA VAL A 67 14.52 -19.87 25.00
C VAL A 67 13.18 -19.47 25.61
N TRP A 68 12.30 -20.43 25.89
CA TRP A 68 11.02 -20.18 26.55
C TRP A 68 11.20 -19.52 27.92
N GLN A 69 12.15 -19.99 28.74
CA GLN A 69 12.48 -19.39 30.02
C GLN A 69 12.91 -17.92 29.89
N ARG A 70 13.72 -17.58 28.87
CA ARG A 70 14.12 -16.20 28.60
C ARG A 70 12.93 -15.32 28.23
N VAL A 71 12.00 -15.82 27.40
CA VAL A 71 10.77 -15.11 27.04
C VAL A 71 9.91 -14.85 28.28
N VAL A 72 9.69 -15.87 29.12
CA VAL A 72 8.92 -15.73 30.37
C VAL A 72 9.56 -14.72 31.31
N GLN A 73 10.88 -14.74 31.47
CA GLN A 73 11.61 -13.77 32.29
C GLN A 73 11.47 -12.34 31.76
N ALA A 74 11.55 -12.13 30.45
CA ALA A 74 11.37 -10.82 29.83
C ALA A 74 9.95 -10.29 30.04
N LEU A 75 8.93 -11.14 29.84
CA LEU A 75 7.53 -10.82 30.09
C LEU A 75 7.26 -10.42 31.56
N HIS A 76 7.89 -11.11 32.51
CA HIS A 76 7.80 -10.76 33.94
C HIS A 76 8.38 -9.37 34.25
N LYS A 77 9.51 -9.00 33.63
CA LYS A 77 10.12 -7.67 33.82
C LYS A 77 9.21 -6.54 33.33
N LEU A 78 8.50 -6.75 32.22
CA LEU A 78 7.59 -5.75 31.66
C LEU A 78 6.37 -5.45 32.52
N ARG A 79 5.89 -6.42 33.32
CA ARG A 79 4.74 -6.23 34.22
C ARG A 79 4.93 -5.07 35.22
N LEU A 80 6.18 -4.67 35.44
CA LEU A 80 6.57 -3.70 36.47
C LEU A 80 6.80 -2.28 35.92
N GLN A 81 6.68 -2.05 34.61
CA GLN A 81 6.99 -0.77 33.99
C GLN A 81 5.75 -0.15 33.35
N THR A 82 5.23 0.93 33.94
CA THR A 82 4.33 1.86 33.27
C THR A 82 5.10 3.16 33.10
N PRO A 83 5.53 3.53 31.88
CA PRO A 83 6.28 4.75 31.69
C PRO A 83 5.41 5.96 32.07
N PRO A 84 5.96 6.97 32.76
CA PRO A 84 5.24 8.19 33.04
C PRO A 84 4.86 8.89 31.72
N PRO A 85 3.85 9.78 31.73
CA PRO A 85 3.49 10.55 30.55
C PRO A 85 4.70 11.33 30.03
N ASP A 86 5.11 11.05 28.78
CA ASP A 86 6.24 11.73 28.15
C ASP A 86 5.77 12.97 27.40
N THR A 87 6.19 14.15 27.88
CA THR A 87 5.88 15.44 27.24
C THR A 87 7.04 15.96 26.39
N ARG A 88 8.18 15.26 26.30
CA ARG A 88 9.41 15.69 25.62
C ARG A 88 9.68 14.91 24.34
N THR A 89 8.87 13.91 24.04
CA THR A 89 8.92 13.18 22.78
C THR A 89 7.88 13.70 21.80
N HIS A 90 8.36 14.12 20.63
CA HIS A 90 7.55 14.64 19.54
C HIS A 90 7.71 13.74 18.32
N ASN A 91 6.61 13.14 17.87
CA ASN A 91 6.57 12.31 16.67
C ASN A 91 5.85 13.09 15.56
N ILE A 92 6.53 13.33 14.45
CA ILE A 92 6.02 14.17 13.35
C ILE A 92 6.06 13.35 12.07
N ILE A 93 4.89 13.10 11.48
CA ILE A 93 4.80 12.50 10.14
C ILE A 93 5.16 13.56 9.11
N ILE A 94 6.29 13.38 8.44
CA ILE A 94 6.80 14.29 7.40
C ILE A 94 6.55 13.78 5.97
N GLY A 95 6.04 12.55 5.84
CA GLY A 95 5.56 12.01 4.57
C GLY A 95 4.71 10.76 4.82
N ASP A 96 3.63 10.66 4.07
CA ASP A 96 2.70 9.52 4.09
C ASP A 96 1.88 9.50 2.78
N VAL A 97 1.05 8.47 2.62
CA VAL A 97 0.20 8.31 1.42
C VAL A 97 -0.80 9.45 1.24
N ARG A 98 -1.26 10.06 2.35
CA ARG A 98 -2.20 11.18 2.31
C ARG A 98 -1.53 12.42 1.74
N GLN A 99 -0.31 12.75 2.16
CA GLN A 99 0.45 13.87 1.64
C GLN A 99 0.76 13.68 0.16
N ALA A 100 1.12 12.46 -0.27
CA ALA A 100 1.31 12.13 -1.68
C ALA A 100 0.01 12.33 -2.49
N ALA A 101 -1.12 11.85 -1.97
CA ALA A 101 -2.43 12.02 -2.62
C ALA A 101 -2.88 13.49 -2.68
N LEU A 102 -2.62 14.28 -1.64
CA LEU A 102 -2.90 15.72 -1.62
C LEU A 102 -2.03 16.50 -2.62
N ALA A 103 -0.76 16.13 -2.76
CA ALA A 103 0.11 16.69 -3.79
C ALA A 103 -0.43 16.39 -5.20
N ALA A 104 -0.92 15.17 -5.42
CA ALA A 104 -1.55 14.79 -6.67
C ALA A 104 -2.88 15.54 -6.94
N LEU A 105 -3.67 15.82 -5.89
CA LEU A 105 -4.88 16.64 -5.97
C LEU A 105 -4.55 18.05 -6.48
N VAL A 106 -3.54 18.70 -5.88
CA VAL A 106 -3.07 20.02 -6.34
C VAL A 106 -2.61 19.97 -7.79
N LYS A 107 -1.83 18.95 -8.16
CA LYS A 107 -1.35 18.81 -9.55
C LYS A 107 -2.50 18.59 -10.55
N ALA A 108 -3.49 17.77 -10.20
CA ALA A 108 -4.64 17.51 -11.06
C ALA A 108 -5.48 18.77 -11.29
N ALA A 109 -5.69 19.60 -10.25
CA ALA A 109 -6.36 20.90 -10.40
C ALA A 109 -5.60 21.84 -11.35
N GLN A 110 -4.27 21.90 -11.24
CA GLN A 110 -3.42 22.69 -12.15
C GLN A 110 -3.49 22.22 -13.60
N LEU A 111 -3.77 20.93 -13.82
CA LEU A 111 -3.96 20.34 -15.14
C LEU A 111 -5.40 20.50 -15.68
N GLY A 112 -6.29 21.17 -14.94
CA GLY A 112 -7.66 21.47 -15.38
C GLY A 112 -8.69 20.38 -15.07
N PHE A 113 -8.33 19.38 -14.26
CA PHE A 113 -9.30 18.42 -13.74
C PHE A 113 -10.06 19.01 -12.54
N ALA A 114 -11.21 18.43 -12.21
CA ALA A 114 -11.89 18.55 -10.93
C ALA A 114 -11.44 17.37 -10.03
N PRO A 115 -10.43 17.55 -9.19
CA PRO A 115 -9.89 16.44 -8.42
C PRO A 115 -10.64 16.24 -7.09
N GLN A 116 -10.72 14.99 -6.66
CA GLN A 116 -11.26 14.62 -5.36
C GLN A 116 -10.46 13.46 -4.75
N LEU A 117 -9.98 13.64 -3.52
CA LEU A 117 -9.45 12.54 -2.73
C LEU A 117 -10.60 11.76 -2.10
N LEU A 118 -10.80 10.51 -2.51
CA LEU A 118 -11.84 9.64 -1.96
C LEU A 118 -11.42 9.03 -0.62
N THR A 119 -10.19 8.53 -0.54
CA THR A 119 -9.62 7.97 0.69
C THR A 119 -8.10 7.96 0.63
N ALA A 120 -7.46 8.03 1.80
CA ALA A 120 -6.03 7.77 2.01
C ALA A 120 -5.83 6.57 2.97
N GLN A 121 -6.85 5.70 3.04
CA GLN A 121 -6.92 4.49 3.85
C GLN A 121 -7.46 3.33 3.00
N LEU A 122 -7.11 3.31 1.71
CA LEU A 122 -7.53 2.23 0.81
C LEU A 122 -6.88 0.93 1.26
N GLU A 123 -7.69 -0.07 1.56
CA GLU A 123 -7.27 -1.43 1.84
C GLU A 123 -8.24 -2.40 1.16
N GLY A 124 -7.80 -3.63 0.95
CA GLY A 124 -8.64 -4.70 0.40
C GLY A 124 -7.99 -5.43 -0.77
N GLU A 125 -8.78 -6.29 -1.41
CA GLU A 125 -8.33 -7.12 -2.52
C GLU A 125 -8.20 -6.29 -3.82
N ALA A 126 -7.01 -6.28 -4.40
CA ALA A 126 -6.62 -5.43 -5.53
C ALA A 126 -7.60 -5.50 -6.71
N ARG A 127 -7.99 -6.72 -7.12
CA ARG A 127 -8.94 -6.92 -8.23
C ARG A 127 -10.33 -6.34 -7.95
N GLU A 128 -10.77 -6.32 -6.69
CA GLU A 128 -12.06 -5.73 -6.32
C GLU A 128 -11.98 -4.21 -6.36
N VAL A 129 -10.91 -3.64 -5.80
CA VAL A 129 -10.63 -2.20 -5.87
C VAL A 129 -10.58 -1.72 -7.32
N GLY A 130 -9.92 -2.45 -8.21
CA GLY A 130 -9.89 -2.15 -9.64
C GLY A 130 -11.28 -2.09 -10.28
N ARG A 131 -12.16 -3.05 -9.96
CA ARG A 131 -13.56 -3.05 -10.45
C ARG A 131 -14.35 -1.86 -9.89
N PHE A 132 -14.17 -1.52 -8.62
CA PHE A 132 -14.81 -0.35 -8.02
C PHE A 132 -14.32 0.96 -8.66
N ALA A 133 -13.02 1.10 -8.90
CA ALA A 133 -12.45 2.24 -9.60
C ALA A 133 -13.06 2.41 -11.01
N ALA A 134 -13.25 1.32 -11.74
CA ALA A 134 -13.92 1.33 -13.03
C ALA A 134 -15.40 1.72 -12.96
N ALA A 135 -16.11 1.36 -11.88
CA ALA A 135 -17.48 1.82 -11.65
C ALA A 135 -17.54 3.34 -11.47
N PHE A 136 -16.67 3.91 -10.62
CA PHE A 136 -16.55 5.36 -10.46
C PHE A 136 -16.22 6.07 -11.78
N ALA A 137 -15.32 5.49 -12.59
CA ALA A 137 -14.96 6.06 -13.87
C ALA A 137 -16.15 6.18 -14.84
N LYS A 138 -17.05 5.20 -14.84
CA LYS A 138 -18.25 5.19 -15.70
C LYS A 138 -19.23 6.30 -15.34
N ASP A 139 -19.39 6.56 -14.05
CA ASP A 139 -20.35 7.55 -13.54
C ASP A 139 -19.76 8.96 -13.46
N ALA A 140 -18.43 9.10 -13.45
CA ALA A 140 -17.77 10.38 -13.33
C ALA A 140 -17.98 11.28 -14.57
N PRO A 141 -18.30 12.58 -14.38
CA PRO A 141 -18.41 13.54 -15.47
C PRO A 141 -17.03 13.77 -16.13
N PRO A 142 -16.95 14.33 -17.35
CA PRO A 142 -15.67 14.68 -17.98
C PRO A 142 -14.81 15.60 -17.11
N ALA A 143 -13.49 15.54 -17.30
CA ALA A 143 -12.49 16.30 -16.55
C ALA A 143 -12.49 16.00 -15.03
N THR A 144 -12.81 14.77 -14.62
CA THR A 144 -12.74 14.34 -13.22
C THR A 144 -11.40 13.64 -12.94
N CYS A 145 -10.84 13.86 -11.74
CA CYS A 145 -9.71 13.10 -11.21
C CYS A 145 -10.03 12.58 -9.80
N LEU A 146 -10.38 11.31 -9.67
CA LEU A 146 -10.58 10.70 -8.36
C LEU A 146 -9.27 10.04 -7.92
N ILE A 147 -8.89 10.29 -6.68
CA ILE A 147 -7.63 9.85 -6.10
C ILE A 147 -7.93 8.97 -4.90
N MET A 148 -7.30 7.81 -4.85
CA MET A 148 -7.30 6.90 -3.71
C MET A 148 -5.85 6.60 -3.33
N GLY A 149 -5.57 6.52 -2.04
CA GLY A 149 -4.26 6.14 -1.52
C GLY A 149 -4.41 5.11 -0.39
N GLY A 150 -3.47 4.18 -0.31
CA GLY A 150 -3.41 3.15 0.72
C GLY A 150 -2.58 1.98 0.25
N GLU A 151 -2.92 0.76 0.66
CA GLU A 151 -2.21 -0.45 0.24
C GLU A 151 -3.19 -1.61 0.06
N THR A 152 -3.25 -2.13 -1.16
CA THR A 152 -4.09 -3.30 -1.47
C THR A 152 -3.30 -4.59 -1.30
N THR A 153 -4.00 -5.72 -1.25
CA THR A 153 -3.37 -7.04 -1.22
C THR A 153 -3.88 -7.91 -2.35
N VAL A 154 -3.09 -8.90 -2.73
CA VAL A 154 -3.44 -9.90 -3.74
C VAL A 154 -3.53 -11.25 -3.07
N THR A 155 -4.69 -11.89 -3.17
CA THR A 155 -4.79 -13.33 -2.88
C THR A 155 -4.18 -14.12 -4.02
N VAL A 156 -2.94 -14.57 -3.86
CA VAL A 156 -2.23 -15.37 -4.88
C VAL A 156 -2.87 -16.76 -5.00
N ARG A 157 -3.34 -17.08 -6.22
CA ARG A 157 -3.98 -18.35 -6.60
C ARG A 157 -3.27 -19.03 -7.77
N GLY A 158 -2.64 -18.24 -8.64
CA GLY A 158 -1.88 -18.73 -9.78
C GLY A 158 -0.35 -18.73 -9.57
N GLN A 159 0.37 -18.98 -10.66
CA GLN A 159 1.83 -18.96 -10.72
C GLN A 159 2.35 -17.83 -11.64
N GLY A 160 1.49 -16.87 -11.94
CA GLY A 160 1.83 -15.72 -12.78
C GLY A 160 2.77 -14.74 -12.11
N LYS A 161 3.13 -13.71 -12.87
CA LYS A 161 3.92 -12.58 -12.40
C LYS A 161 3.06 -11.31 -12.39
N GLY A 162 3.14 -10.54 -11.32
CA GLY A 162 2.34 -9.32 -11.17
C GLY A 162 2.53 -8.69 -9.79
N GLY A 163 1.73 -7.68 -9.51
CA GLY A 163 1.68 -6.99 -8.24
C GLY A 163 0.29 -6.42 -8.00
N ARG A 164 0.06 -5.86 -6.81
CA ARG A 164 -1.24 -5.36 -6.37
C ARG A 164 -1.75 -4.22 -7.26
N ASN A 165 -0.87 -3.31 -7.68
CA ASN A 165 -1.25 -2.19 -8.53
C ASN A 165 -1.55 -2.64 -9.97
N GLN A 166 -0.75 -3.55 -10.52
CA GLN A 166 -1.00 -4.15 -11.82
C GLN A 166 -2.27 -5.00 -11.84
N GLU A 167 -2.55 -5.74 -10.76
CA GLU A 167 -3.77 -6.55 -10.63
C GLU A 167 -5.02 -5.65 -10.55
N ALA A 168 -4.97 -4.57 -9.77
CA ALA A 168 -6.02 -3.57 -9.73
C ALA A 168 -6.25 -2.93 -11.11
N ALA A 169 -5.18 -2.55 -11.81
CA ALA A 169 -5.27 -1.99 -13.17
C ALA A 169 -5.85 -2.99 -14.18
N LEU A 170 -5.47 -4.26 -14.15
CA LEU A 170 -5.99 -5.28 -15.07
C LEU A 170 -7.48 -5.56 -14.81
N ALA A 171 -7.88 -5.65 -13.54
CA ALA A 171 -9.28 -5.79 -13.18
C ALA A 171 -10.12 -4.57 -13.59
N ALA A 172 -9.55 -3.36 -13.44
CA ALA A 172 -10.15 -2.12 -13.90
C ALA A 172 -10.31 -2.11 -15.43
N ALA A 173 -9.30 -2.55 -16.19
CA ALA A 173 -9.35 -2.63 -17.65
C ALA A 173 -10.49 -3.55 -18.13
N ILE A 174 -10.64 -4.73 -17.51
CA ILE A 174 -11.74 -5.66 -17.81
C ILE A 174 -13.10 -4.99 -17.57
N ALA A 175 -13.24 -4.27 -16.46
CA ALA A 175 -14.49 -3.57 -16.15
C ALA A 175 -14.73 -2.33 -17.03
N LEU A 176 -13.67 -1.68 -17.53
CA LEU A 176 -13.73 -0.50 -18.40
C LEU A 176 -13.87 -0.81 -19.90
N ASP A 177 -13.79 -2.07 -20.31
CA ASP A 177 -13.75 -2.45 -21.72
C ASP A 177 -14.84 -1.75 -22.57
N GLY A 178 -14.41 -1.03 -23.61
CA GLY A 178 -15.28 -0.27 -24.49
C GLY A 178 -15.76 1.09 -23.97
N GLN A 179 -15.25 1.57 -22.83
CA GLN A 179 -15.58 2.90 -22.27
C GLN A 179 -14.52 3.94 -22.66
N PRO A 180 -14.75 4.76 -23.70
CA PRO A 180 -13.75 5.71 -24.16
C PRO A 180 -13.58 6.88 -23.18
N ASN A 181 -12.45 7.57 -23.29
CA ASN A 181 -12.12 8.78 -22.54
C ASN A 181 -12.03 8.58 -21.02
N ARG A 182 -11.55 7.41 -20.61
CA ARG A 182 -11.38 7.01 -19.22
C ARG A 182 -10.02 6.34 -19.08
N VAL A 183 -9.28 6.75 -18.06
CA VAL A 183 -7.97 6.20 -17.71
C VAL A 183 -8.01 5.82 -16.23
N ILE A 184 -7.48 4.65 -15.90
CA ILE A 184 -7.18 4.26 -14.52
C ILE A 184 -5.70 3.96 -14.43
N ALA A 185 -5.02 4.54 -13.45
CA ALA A 185 -3.62 4.28 -13.15
C ALA A 185 -3.49 3.88 -11.69
N SER A 186 -2.74 2.83 -11.40
CA SER A 186 -2.39 2.42 -10.03
C SER A 186 -0.89 2.17 -9.97
N PHE A 187 -0.20 2.69 -8.96
CA PHE A 187 1.22 2.44 -8.77
C PHE A 187 1.68 2.57 -7.32
N ALA A 188 2.74 1.84 -7.00
CA ALA A 188 3.50 1.90 -5.76
C ALA A 188 4.49 3.07 -5.81
N THR A 189 4.55 3.83 -4.71
CA THR A 189 5.39 5.04 -4.64
C THR A 189 6.89 4.74 -4.51
N ASP A 190 7.26 3.52 -4.15
CA ASP A 190 8.65 3.03 -4.14
C ASP A 190 9.20 2.68 -5.53
N GLY A 191 8.30 2.49 -6.49
CA GLY A 191 8.62 2.14 -7.86
C GLY A 191 8.60 0.64 -8.16
N GLU A 192 8.17 -0.19 -7.20
CA GLU A 192 8.16 -1.65 -7.31
C GLU A 192 6.79 -2.22 -6.94
N ASP A 193 6.14 -2.90 -7.90
CA ASP A 193 4.87 -3.58 -7.66
C ASP A 193 5.02 -5.09 -7.82
N GLY A 194 5.02 -5.78 -6.67
CA GLY A 194 5.32 -7.21 -6.60
C GLY A 194 6.75 -7.54 -7.04
N PRO A 195 7.05 -8.79 -7.41
CA PRO A 195 8.38 -9.18 -7.89
C PRO A 195 8.62 -8.74 -9.36
N THR A 196 8.37 -7.47 -9.68
CA THR A 196 8.42 -6.93 -11.05
C THR A 196 9.23 -5.64 -11.15
N ALA A 197 9.62 -5.26 -12.38
CA ALA A 197 10.34 -4.00 -12.62
C ALA A 197 9.40 -2.80 -12.80
N ALA A 198 8.08 -3.01 -12.73
CA ALA A 198 7.09 -1.95 -12.90
C ALA A 198 6.62 -1.46 -11.53
N ALA A 199 6.33 -0.18 -11.43
CA ALA A 199 5.68 0.42 -10.25
C ALA A 199 4.18 0.13 -10.22
N GLY A 200 3.61 -0.30 -11.34
CA GLY A 200 2.17 -0.45 -11.51
C GLY A 200 1.78 -0.43 -12.97
N ALA A 201 0.52 -0.07 -13.25
CA ALA A 201 0.03 0.03 -14.62
C ALA A 201 -1.03 1.12 -14.81
N VAL A 202 -1.14 1.59 -16.04
CA VAL A 202 -2.16 2.49 -16.56
C VAL A 202 -2.98 1.79 -17.64
N VAL A 203 -4.30 1.95 -17.59
CA VAL A 203 -5.24 1.29 -18.49
C VAL A 203 -6.33 2.24 -18.94
N THR A 204 -6.93 1.93 -20.09
CA THR A 204 -8.04 2.68 -20.69
C THR A 204 -9.16 1.73 -21.11
N GLY A 205 -10.27 2.27 -21.62
CA GLY A 205 -11.34 1.45 -22.22
C GLY A 205 -10.92 0.66 -23.46
N GLU A 206 -9.77 0.99 -24.07
CA GLU A 206 -9.22 0.28 -25.23
C GLU A 206 -8.29 -0.88 -24.86
N THR A 207 -7.77 -0.93 -23.62
CA THR A 207 -6.74 -1.90 -23.21
C THR A 207 -7.14 -3.35 -23.50
N VAL A 208 -8.36 -3.74 -23.16
CA VAL A 208 -8.83 -5.13 -23.36
C VAL A 208 -9.09 -5.43 -24.84
N LYS A 209 -9.65 -4.47 -25.58
CA LYS A 209 -9.81 -4.58 -27.04
C LYS A 209 -8.47 -4.81 -27.73
N ASN A 210 -7.45 -4.05 -27.34
CA ASN A 210 -6.09 -4.19 -27.83
C ASN A 210 -5.53 -5.59 -27.51
N GLY A 211 -5.70 -6.07 -26.27
CA GLY A 211 -5.29 -7.43 -25.90
C GLY A 211 -5.97 -8.51 -26.74
N ARG A 212 -7.28 -8.40 -26.96
CA ARG A 212 -8.03 -9.35 -27.79
C ARG A 212 -7.52 -9.38 -29.24
N ALA A 213 -7.18 -8.23 -29.82
CA ALA A 213 -6.63 -8.14 -31.17
C ALA A 213 -5.31 -8.94 -31.31
N HIS A 214 -4.58 -9.12 -30.21
CA HIS A 214 -3.34 -9.90 -30.12
C HIS A 214 -3.51 -11.25 -29.40
N ARG A 215 -4.75 -11.77 -29.33
CA ARG A 215 -5.09 -13.09 -28.74
C ARG A 215 -4.78 -13.20 -27.24
N LEU A 216 -4.72 -12.09 -26.51
CA LEU A 216 -4.56 -12.04 -25.07
C LEU A 216 -5.93 -12.03 -24.39
N ASN A 217 -6.13 -12.91 -23.40
CA ASN A 217 -7.36 -12.97 -22.60
C ASN A 217 -7.12 -12.37 -21.21
N ALA A 218 -7.51 -11.12 -21.01
CA ALA A 218 -7.29 -10.39 -19.75
C ALA A 218 -7.80 -11.13 -18.51
N THR A 219 -8.98 -11.76 -18.57
CA THR A 219 -9.56 -12.53 -17.46
C THR A 219 -8.68 -13.72 -17.09
N THR A 220 -8.17 -14.45 -18.07
CA THR A 220 -7.25 -15.57 -17.83
C THR A 220 -5.96 -15.13 -17.14
N TYR A 221 -5.38 -14.00 -17.53
CA TYR A 221 -4.18 -13.46 -16.88
C TYR A 221 -4.48 -12.99 -15.45
N LEU A 222 -5.63 -12.34 -15.23
CA LEU A 222 -6.07 -11.92 -13.90
C LEU A 222 -6.29 -13.11 -12.95
N ASP A 223 -6.94 -14.17 -13.43
CA ASP A 223 -7.19 -15.39 -12.64
C ASP A 223 -5.91 -16.15 -12.27
N LYS A 224 -4.86 -15.99 -13.07
CA LYS A 224 -3.54 -16.59 -12.84
C LYS A 224 -2.57 -15.69 -12.06
N ASN A 225 -3.00 -14.51 -11.60
CA ASN A 225 -2.15 -13.47 -11.02
C ASN A 225 -0.96 -13.12 -11.94
N ASP A 226 -1.21 -13.01 -13.25
CA ASP A 226 -0.20 -12.81 -14.29
C ASP A 226 -0.33 -11.45 -14.99
N SER A 227 -0.69 -10.40 -14.24
CA SER A 227 -0.94 -9.06 -14.79
C SER A 227 0.27 -8.45 -15.48
N TYR A 228 1.48 -8.71 -14.97
CA TYR A 228 2.73 -8.21 -15.56
C TYR A 228 2.90 -8.72 -16.99
N THR A 229 2.73 -10.03 -17.19
CA THR A 229 2.92 -10.65 -18.50
C THR A 229 1.89 -10.15 -19.51
N TYR A 230 0.65 -9.90 -19.08
CA TYR A 230 -0.38 -9.31 -19.93
C TYR A 230 0.03 -7.92 -20.46
N PHE A 231 0.44 -7.03 -19.56
CA PHE A 231 0.86 -5.67 -19.94
C PHE A 231 2.17 -5.69 -20.72
N GLN A 232 3.10 -6.59 -20.38
CA GLN A 232 4.37 -6.74 -21.09
C GLN A 232 4.13 -7.14 -22.55
N GLN A 233 3.20 -8.07 -22.78
CA GLN A 233 2.84 -8.48 -24.13
C GLN A 233 2.19 -7.33 -24.90
N LEU A 234 1.30 -6.56 -24.26
CA LEU A 234 0.72 -5.36 -24.88
C LEU A 234 1.78 -4.32 -25.25
N ASP A 235 2.67 -3.99 -24.33
CA ASP A 235 3.74 -3.01 -24.56
C ASP A 235 4.70 -3.46 -25.67
N SER A 236 4.93 -4.78 -25.81
CA SER A 236 5.80 -5.32 -26.86
C SER A 236 5.17 -5.32 -28.26
N VAL A 237 3.84 -5.34 -28.36
CA VAL A 237 3.12 -5.44 -29.65
C VAL A 237 2.46 -4.13 -30.08
N ILE A 238 2.30 -3.17 -29.16
CA ILE A 238 1.71 -1.86 -29.41
C ILE A 238 2.61 -0.80 -28.78
N GLU A 239 3.38 -0.10 -29.61
CA GLU A 239 4.32 0.95 -29.18
C GLU A 239 3.66 2.06 -28.35
N THR A 240 2.38 2.33 -28.62
CA THR A 240 1.60 3.37 -27.92
C THR A 240 0.85 2.86 -26.69
N ALA A 241 0.88 1.56 -26.38
CA ALA A 241 0.14 1.02 -25.24
C ALA A 241 0.73 1.51 -23.91
N ASN A 242 2.06 1.41 -23.74
CA ASN A 242 2.83 1.86 -22.56
C ASN A 242 2.06 1.69 -21.25
N CYS A 243 1.52 0.49 -21.04
CA CYS A 243 0.67 0.15 -19.92
C CYS A 243 1.45 0.12 -18.62
N HIS A 244 2.70 -0.36 -18.63
CA HIS A 244 3.51 -0.35 -17.41
C HIS A 244 3.94 1.06 -17.01
N ILE A 245 3.74 1.38 -15.73
CA ILE A 245 4.31 2.57 -15.12
C ILE A 245 5.73 2.23 -14.68
N GLN A 246 6.71 2.85 -15.34
CA GLN A 246 8.14 2.64 -15.09
C GLN A 246 8.72 3.91 -14.46
N THR A 247 8.91 3.91 -13.14
CA THR A 247 9.53 5.03 -12.41
C THR A 247 11.01 4.79 -12.11
N GLY A 248 11.42 3.51 -12.06
CA GLY A 248 12.62 3.13 -11.32
C GLY A 248 12.46 3.33 -9.80
N PRO A 249 13.49 3.03 -9.00
CA PRO A 249 13.44 3.22 -7.55
C PRO A 249 13.32 4.71 -7.23
N SER A 250 12.28 5.09 -6.49
CA SER A 250 12.01 6.49 -6.16
C SER A 250 12.85 6.99 -4.97
N GLY A 251 13.37 6.07 -4.15
CA GLY A 251 14.06 6.38 -2.89
C GLY A 251 13.13 6.73 -1.73
N THR A 252 11.82 6.49 -1.87
CA THR A 252 10.81 6.68 -0.82
C THR A 252 9.78 5.55 -0.84
N ASN A 253 8.99 5.38 0.21
CA ASN A 253 7.83 4.49 0.19
C ASN A 253 6.75 5.08 1.12
N VAL A 254 5.61 5.42 0.53
CA VAL A 254 4.41 5.86 1.23
C VAL A 254 3.18 5.13 0.66
N ASN A 255 3.33 3.83 0.38
CA ASN A 255 2.32 2.92 -0.16
C ASN A 255 1.92 3.25 -1.62
N ASP A 256 0.65 3.01 -1.98
CA ASP A 256 0.13 3.08 -3.36
C ASP A 256 -0.76 4.31 -3.59
N LEU A 257 -0.80 4.75 -4.84
CA LEU A 257 -1.80 5.69 -5.35
C LEU A 257 -2.56 5.11 -6.54
N LEU A 258 -3.88 5.32 -6.55
CA LEU A 258 -4.78 4.97 -7.63
C LEU A 258 -5.55 6.21 -8.11
N PHE A 259 -5.49 6.44 -9.41
CA PHE A 259 -6.13 7.54 -10.12
C PHE A 259 -7.22 7.04 -11.05
N VAL A 260 -8.38 7.68 -10.98
CA VAL A 260 -9.45 7.55 -11.98
C VAL A 260 -9.58 8.89 -12.70
N LEU A 261 -9.28 8.90 -13.98
CA LEU A 261 -9.31 10.09 -14.82
C LEU A 261 -10.38 9.95 -15.89
N THR A 262 -11.14 11.02 -16.08
CA THR A 262 -12.08 11.15 -17.18
C THR A 262 -11.74 12.41 -17.96
N TYR A 263 -11.82 12.37 -19.29
CA TYR A 263 -11.53 13.53 -20.14
C TYR A 263 -12.62 13.73 -21.19
N PRO A 264 -12.78 14.95 -21.74
CA PRO A 264 -13.68 15.20 -22.84
C PRO A 264 -13.26 14.44 -24.10
N ARG A 265 -14.22 14.23 -25.00
CA ARG A 265 -13.97 13.75 -26.37
C ARG A 265 -13.22 14.78 -27.19
#